data_AF-A0A973IWW3-F1
#
_entry.id   AF-A0A973IWW3-F1
#
_cell.length_a   1.000
_cell.length_b   1.000
_cell.length_c   1.000
_cell.angle_alpha   90.00
_cell.angle_beta   90.00
_cell.angle_gamma   90.00
#
_symmetry.space_group_name_H-M   'P 1'
#
loop_
_entity.id
_entity.type
_entity.pdbx_description
1 polymer ?
#
loop_
_entity_poly.entity_id
_entity_poly.type
_entity_poly.pdbx_seq_one_letter_code
_entity_poly.pdbx_strand_id
1 'polypeptide(L)' 'MQPEKLYITAKEASKLCGYSVAWFSKMRLEKKGPPYIKPNGGRALYSVKELIDWFNIRGK' A
#
# COMPACT_ATOMS: atom_id res chain seq x y z
N MET A 1 9.77 -3.93 20.37
CA MET A 1 8.91 -3.10 19.50
C MET A 1 9.82 -2.50 18.44
N GLN A 2 9.85 -3.02 17.21
CA GLN A 2 10.76 -2.51 16.19
C GLN A 2 10.22 -1.19 15.61
N PRO A 3 11.08 -0.19 15.38
CA PRO A 3 10.65 1.15 15.00
C PRO A 3 9.99 1.10 13.62
N GLU A 4 8.74 1.56 13.59
CA GLU A 4 8.04 2.19 12.49
C GLU A 4 8.72 2.07 11.11
N LYS A 5 8.58 0.92 10.45
CA LYS A 5 8.66 0.91 8.98
C LYS A 5 7.50 1.75 8.46
N LEU A 6 7.72 3.05 8.30
CA LEU A 6 6.74 4.00 7.78
C LEU A 6 6.23 3.56 6.41
N TYR A 7 7.11 2.95 5.61
CA TYR A 7 6.82 2.47 4.27
C TYR A 7 7.01 0.97 4.15
N ILE A 8 6.01 0.30 3.58
CA ILE A 8 5.97 -1.14 3.35
C ILE A 8 5.80 -1.45 1.87
N THR A 9 6.29 -2.60 1.44
CA THR A 9 6.11 -3.06 0.06
C THR A 9 4.68 -3.54 -0.20
N ALA A 10 4.28 -3.66 -1.47
CA ALA A 10 3.00 -4.27 -1.83
C ALA A 10 2.81 -5.68 -1.24
N LYS A 11 3.90 -6.44 -1.03
CA LYS A 11 3.88 -7.77 -0.42
C LYS A 11 3.56 -7.72 1.07
N GLU A 12 4.12 -6.75 1.78
CA GLU A 12 3.82 -6.51 3.20
C GLU A 12 2.39 -5.94 3.34
N ALA A 13 2.01 -4.98 2.49
CA ALA A 13 0.66 -4.41 2.45
C ALA A 13 -0.41 -5.49 2.18
N SER A 14 -0.11 -6.44 1.30
CA SER A 14 -0.95 -7.61 1.04
C SER A 14 -1.21 -8.45 2.28
N LYS A 15 -0.18 -8.68 3.11
CA LYS A 15 -0.35 -9.40 4.38
C LYS A 15 -1.13 -8.60 5.41
N LEU A 16 -1.02 -7.27 5.40
CA LEU A 16 -1.64 -6.39 6.38
C LEU A 16 -3.13 -6.15 6.08
N CYS A 17 -3.50 -5.97 4.83
CA CYS A 17 -4.87 -5.65 4.42
C CYS A 17 -5.67 -6.85 3.88
N GLY A 18 -5.03 -8.02 3.70
CA GLY A 18 -5.69 -9.22 3.17
C GLY A 18 -5.92 -9.23 1.65
N TYR A 19 -5.50 -8.19 0.93
CA TYR A 19 -5.62 -8.11 -0.53
C TYR A 19 -4.39 -8.71 -1.23
N SER A 20 -4.55 -9.20 -2.46
CA SER A 20 -3.44 -9.78 -3.23
C SER A 20 -2.46 -8.71 -3.75
N VAL A 21 -1.19 -9.07 -3.94
CA VAL A 21 -0.19 -8.17 -4.55
C VAL A 21 -0.62 -7.73 -5.96
N ALA A 22 -1.30 -8.61 -6.70
CA ALA A 22 -1.84 -8.30 -8.02
C ALA A 22 -2.94 -7.22 -7.96
N TRP A 23 -3.78 -7.24 -6.92
CA TRP A 23 -4.78 -6.19 -6.68
C TRP A 23 -4.11 -4.82 -6.52
N PHE A 24 -3.03 -4.73 -5.74
CA PHE A 24 -2.27 -3.47 -5.61
C PHE A 24 -1.71 -3.00 -6.95
N SER A 25 -1.18 -3.91 -7.78
CA SER A 25 -0.69 -3.57 -9.12
C SER A 25 -1.81 -3.06 -10.03
N LYS A 26 -2.97 -3.73 -10.06
CA LYS A 26 -4.14 -3.31 -10.83
C LYS A 26 -4.64 -1.93 -10.39
N MET A 27 -4.80 -1.73 -9.08
CA MET A 27 -5.31 -0.47 -8.53
C MET A 27 -4.36 0.72 -8.75
N ARG A 28 -3.04 0.48 -8.79
CA ARG A 28 -2.07 1.50 -9.20
C ARG A 28 -2.23 1.89 -10.67
N LEU A 29 -2.43 0.92 -11.57
CA LEU A 29 -2.64 1.18 -12.99
C LEU A 29 -3.93 1.97 -13.23
N GLU A 30 -5.00 1.59 -12.53
CA GLU A 30 -6.31 2.26 -12.62
C GLU A 30 -6.34 3.60 -11.85
N LYS A 31 -5.27 3.96 -11.12
CA LYS A 31 -5.19 5.13 -10.21
C LYS A 31 -6.34 5.18 -9.18
N LYS A 32 -6.88 4.02 -8.82
CA LYS A 32 -7.98 3.83 -7.85
C LYS A 32 -7.51 3.19 -6.54
N GLY A 33 -6.21 3.01 -6.37
CA GLY A 33 -5.62 2.36 -5.19
C GLY A 33 -5.18 3.31 -4.08
N PRO A 34 -4.66 2.74 -2.98
CA PRO A 34 -4.04 3.51 -1.91
C PRO A 34 -2.79 4.26 -2.41
N PRO A 35 -2.48 5.40 -1.77
CA PRO A 35 -1.32 6.21 -2.14
C PRO A 35 -0.02 5.41 -1.98
N TYR A 36 0.88 5.63 -2.93
CA TYR A 36 2.17 4.94 -2.97
C TYR A 36 3.26 5.91 -3.41
N ILE A 37 4.47 5.65 -2.95
CA ILE A 37 5.67 6.33 -3.40
C ILE A 37 6.54 5.37 -4.22
N LYS A 38 7.27 5.94 -5.18
CA LYS A 38 8.28 5.23 -5.97
C LYS A 38 9.59 6.02 -5.90
N PRO A 39 10.44 5.80 -4.89
CA PRO A 39 11.74 6.45 -4.85
C PRO A 39 12.55 6.01 -6.09
N ASN A 40 12.95 6.98 -6.91
CA ASN A 40 13.80 6.79 -8.09
C ASN A 40 13.37 5.68 -9.07
N GLY A 41 12.07 5.54 -9.32
CA GLY A 41 11.56 4.54 -10.28
C GLY A 41 11.63 3.08 -9.78
N GLY A 42 11.97 2.86 -8.51
CA GLY A 42 12.05 1.55 -7.89
C GLY A 42 10.70 0.92 -7.57
N ARG A 43 10.70 0.06 -6.54
CA ARG A 43 9.50 -0.65 -6.07
C ARG A 43 8.49 0.35 -5.50
N ALA A 44 7.21 0.09 -5.75
CA ALA A 44 6.13 0.84 -5.11
C ALA A 44 6.11 0.51 -3.61
N LEU A 45 6.18 1.55 -2.80
CA LEU A 45 6.10 1.50 -1.35
C LEU A 45 4.85 2.23 -0.88
N TYR A 46 4.24 1.72 0.18
CA TYR A 46 2.99 2.20 0.74
C TYR A 46 3.26 2.67 2.15
N SER A 47 2.81 3.88 2.49
CA SER A 47 2.78 4.33 3.88
C SER A 47 1.79 3.46 4.65
N VAL A 48 2.19 2.88 5.78
CA VAL A 48 1.27 2.05 6.58
C VAL A 48 0.06 2.87 7.03
N LYS A 49 0.31 4.10 7.49
CA LYS A 49 -0.73 5.02 7.95
C LYS A 49 -1.72 5.34 6.83
N GLU A 50 -1.24 5.78 5.68
CA GLU A 50 -2.12 6.16 4.56
C GLU A 50 -2.82 4.94 3.96
N LEU A 51 -2.17 3.78 3.94
CA LEU A 51 -2.78 2.53 3.50
C LEU A 51 -3.98 2.16 4.38
N ILE A 52 -3.79 2.14 5.70
CA ILE A 52 -4.86 1.84 6.66
C ILE A 52 -5.98 2.89 6.57
N ASP A 53 -5.63 4.16 6.53
CA ASP A 53 -6.59 5.27 6.42
C ASP A 53 -7.43 5.17 5.14
N TRP A 54 -6.78 4.91 4.00
CA TRP A 54 -7.46 4.72 2.72
C TRP A 54 -8.46 3.57 2.76
N PHE A 55 -8.08 2.44 3.35
CA PHE A 55 -8.98 1.29 3.51
C PHE A 55 -10.09 1.56 4.52
N ASN A 56 -9.85 2.32 5.59
CA ASN A 56 -10.90 2.70 6.53
C ASN A 56 -11.92 3.66 5.90
N ILE A 57 -11.48 4.59 5.04
CA ILE A 57 -12.35 5.57 4.39
C ILE A 57 -13.13 4.94 3.23
N ARG A 58 -12.49 4.07 2.43
CA ARG A 58 -13.07 3.49 1.21
C ARG A 58 -13.59 2.06 1.37
N GLY A 59 -13.36 1.43 2.52
CA GLY A 59 -13.79 0.07 2.84
C GLY A 59 -15.23 -0.05 3.34
N LYS A 60 -16.07 0.96 3.12
CA LYS A 60 -17.52 0.93 3.35
C LYS A 60 -18.27 1.07 2.03
#